data_AF-A0A7V6VKW3-F1
#
_entry.id   AF-A0A7V6VKW3-F1
#
_cell.length_a   1.000
_cell.length_b   1.000
_cell.length_c   1.000
_cell.angle_alpha   90.00
_cell.angle_beta   90.00
_cell.angle_gamma   90.00
#
_symmetry.space_group_name_H-M   'P 1'
#
loop_
_entity.id
_entity.type
_entity.pdbx_description
1 polymer ?
#
loop_
_entity_poly.entity_id
_entity_poly.type
_entity_poly.pdbx_seq_one_letter_code
_entity_poly.pdbx_strand_id
1 'polypeptide(L)'
;MDSATPPDRAMPSDRAIPPDRAIPSDRTTLPDRTTLPDSGLPTSGELARRGFLNTARALRFLGSPALAGIPSEALVGPVSTTAEPDVALLALLRLGERGLDLASLARTDPERWARLVRVVGSSRWAGDQVVATPELVEALAPPAIDQPYQLVYERVAHLIQPYLEDGGDLEGGTSALRRFYRRELLGILSADLELSEGG
;
A
#
# COMPACT_ATOMS: atom_id res chain seq x y z
N MET A 1 -101.44 31.72 35.92
CA MET A 1 -101.57 32.18 34.53
C MET A 1 -100.61 33.34 34.36
N ASP A 2 -99.91 33.34 33.22
CA ASP A 2 -98.91 34.30 32.73
C ASP A 2 -97.55 34.30 33.43
N SER A 3 -96.49 33.68 32.89
CA SER A 3 -95.81 33.84 31.58
C SER A 3 -94.99 35.15 31.51
N ALA A 4 -93.66 35.04 31.71
CA ALA A 4 -92.67 36.04 31.31
C ALA A 4 -91.25 35.45 31.34
N THR A 5 -90.81 34.98 30.18
CA THR A 5 -89.45 34.63 29.79
C THR A 5 -88.57 35.89 29.70
N PRO A 6 -87.29 35.87 30.11
CA PRO A 6 -86.29 36.82 29.64
C PRO A 6 -85.40 36.23 28.52
N PRO A 7 -84.83 37.07 27.64
CA PRO A 7 -84.42 36.65 26.30
C PRO A 7 -82.96 36.16 26.20
N ASP A 8 -82.81 35.22 25.27
CA ASP A 8 -81.77 35.06 24.25
C ASP A 8 -80.52 35.97 24.38
N ARG A 9 -79.43 35.38 24.90
CA ARG A 9 -78.10 36.00 24.88
C ARG A 9 -77.30 35.44 23.72
N ALA A 10 -77.27 36.21 22.64
CA ALA A 10 -76.45 35.99 21.47
C ALA A 10 -74.97 35.77 21.85
N MET A 11 -74.42 34.64 21.38
CA MET A 11 -72.98 34.36 21.31
C MET A 11 -72.40 35.05 20.07
N PRO A 12 -71.33 35.86 20.19
CA PRO A 12 -70.46 36.10 19.07
C PRO A 12 -69.36 35.03 19.03
N SER A 13 -69.29 34.32 17.91
CA SER A 13 -68.14 34.15 17.00
C SER A 13 -66.74 34.43 17.56
N ASP A 14 -65.64 33.81 17.18
CA ASP A 14 -65.27 32.77 16.23
C ASP A 14 -63.73 32.75 16.38
N ARG A 15 -63.16 31.59 16.68
CA ARG A 15 -61.92 31.08 16.08
C ARG A 15 -60.78 32.08 15.78
N ALA A 16 -59.73 31.98 16.58
CA ALA A 16 -58.36 32.07 16.06
C ALA A 16 -57.48 31.04 16.78
N ILE A 17 -57.27 29.90 16.13
CA ILE A 17 -56.22 28.94 16.47
C ILE A 17 -54.94 29.47 15.78
N PRO A 18 -53.85 29.80 16.51
CA PRO A 18 -52.57 30.01 15.85
C PRO A 18 -52.01 28.65 15.36
N PRO A 19 -51.47 28.57 14.15
CA PRO A 19 -51.00 27.31 13.59
C PRO A 19 -49.69 26.84 14.22
N ASP A 20 -49.44 25.54 14.03
CA ASP A 20 -48.27 24.76 14.40
C ASP A 20 -46.95 25.53 14.47
N ARG A 21 -46.34 25.46 15.65
CA ARG A 21 -44.92 25.77 15.84
C ARG A 21 -44.12 24.70 15.11
N ALA A 22 -43.73 24.99 13.87
CA ALA A 22 -42.73 24.23 13.14
C ALA A 22 -41.45 24.14 14.00
N ILE A 23 -41.11 22.92 14.42
CA ILE A 23 -39.82 22.60 15.03
C ILE A 23 -38.78 22.67 13.90
N PRO A 24 -37.77 23.56 13.93
CA PRO A 24 -36.65 23.42 13.04
C PRO A 24 -35.89 22.18 13.52
N SER A 25 -36.00 21.11 12.75
CA SER A 25 -35.10 19.97 12.85
C SER A 25 -33.72 20.41 12.38
N ASP A 26 -32.98 21.13 13.24
CA ASP A 26 -31.56 21.39 13.03
C ASP A 26 -30.78 20.12 13.40
N ARG A 27 -30.99 19.10 12.59
CA ARG A 27 -30.11 17.96 12.46
C ARG A 27 -29.02 18.40 11.48
N THR A 28 -28.13 19.30 11.92
CA THR A 28 -26.83 19.45 11.27
C THR A 28 -26.07 18.17 11.50
N THR A 29 -26.28 17.28 10.55
CA THR A 29 -25.33 16.28 10.05
C THR A 29 -23.90 16.74 10.34
N LEU A 30 -23.19 15.91 11.12
CA LEU A 30 -21.74 15.95 11.21
C LEU A 30 -21.19 16.09 9.77
N PRO A 31 -20.41 17.13 9.45
CA PRO A 31 -19.85 17.22 8.12
C PRO A 31 -18.93 16.02 7.92
N ASP A 32 -19.24 15.30 6.87
CA ASP A 32 -18.43 14.27 6.24
C ASP A 32 -16.98 14.76 6.17
N ARG A 33 -16.05 14.05 6.81
CA ARG A 33 -14.61 14.35 6.72
C ARG A 33 -14.10 13.85 5.37
N THR A 34 -14.57 14.45 4.31
CA THR A 34 -14.02 14.34 2.97
C THR A 34 -13.68 15.75 2.54
N THR A 35 -12.41 16.16 2.72
CA THR A 35 -11.67 17.14 1.87
C THR A 35 -10.35 17.60 2.53
N LEU A 36 -9.26 16.91 2.22
CA LEU A 36 -8.10 17.46 1.48
C LEU A 36 -7.19 16.27 1.12
N PRO A 37 -6.58 16.19 -0.07
CA PRO A 37 -5.36 15.41 -0.20
C PRO A 37 -4.32 16.13 0.65
N ASP A 38 -4.10 15.65 1.88
CA ASP A 38 -3.01 16.13 2.71
C ASP A 38 -1.71 15.79 1.97
N SER A 39 -1.09 16.81 1.38
CA SER A 39 0.28 16.80 0.89
C SER A 39 1.27 16.79 2.06
N GLY A 40 0.98 15.95 3.05
CA GLY A 40 1.67 15.84 4.33
C GLY A 40 1.89 14.37 4.71
N LEU A 41 2.77 14.17 5.69
CA LEU A 41 2.95 12.86 6.30
C LEU A 41 1.66 12.45 7.04
N PRO A 42 1.27 11.17 7.02
CA PRO A 42 0.12 10.70 7.78
C PRO A 42 0.34 10.94 9.28
N THR A 43 -0.73 10.90 10.06
CA THR A 43 -0.64 10.90 11.51
C THR A 43 -0.27 9.51 12.05
N SER A 44 0.28 9.46 13.26
CA SER A 44 0.53 8.18 13.95
C SER A 44 -0.73 7.32 14.07
N GLY A 45 -1.90 7.94 14.31
CA GLY A 45 -3.16 7.23 14.43
C GLY A 45 -3.65 6.62 13.11
N GLU A 46 -3.36 7.28 11.98
CA GLU A 46 -3.66 6.74 10.65
C GLU A 46 -2.78 5.54 10.32
N LEU A 47 -1.48 5.61 10.61
CA LEU A 47 -0.57 4.48 10.42
C LEU A 47 -0.96 3.27 11.28
N ALA A 48 -1.34 3.49 12.54
CA ALA A 48 -1.79 2.40 13.41
C ALA A 48 -3.03 1.68 12.83
N ARG A 49 -4.01 2.45 12.33
CA ARG A 49 -5.20 1.88 11.67
C ARG A 49 -4.89 1.14 10.38
N ARG A 50 -3.75 1.45 9.76
CA ARG A 50 -3.24 0.80 8.54
C ARG A 50 -2.25 -0.34 8.81
N GLY A 51 -2.18 -0.83 10.05
CA GLY A 51 -1.42 -2.04 10.38
C GLY A 51 0.06 -1.81 10.72
N PHE A 52 0.54 -0.56 10.75
CA PHE A 52 1.89 -0.27 11.24
C PHE A 52 1.94 -0.43 12.76
N LEU A 53 2.86 -1.24 13.24
CA LEU A 53 3.09 -1.49 14.67
C LEU A 53 3.95 -0.39 15.29
N ASN A 54 4.97 0.11 14.57
CA ASN A 54 5.84 1.17 15.06
C ASN A 54 5.64 2.47 14.29
N THR A 55 4.50 3.10 14.52
CA THR A 55 4.07 4.32 13.83
C THR A 55 5.07 5.48 13.95
N ALA A 56 5.68 5.67 15.13
CA ALA A 56 6.68 6.72 15.34
C ALA A 56 7.92 6.50 14.46
N ARG A 57 8.37 5.25 14.33
CA ARG A 57 9.48 4.89 13.45
C ARG A 57 9.08 5.03 11.98
N ALA A 58 7.89 4.56 11.61
CA ALA A 58 7.37 4.68 10.27
C ALA A 58 7.30 6.15 9.81
N LEU A 59 6.79 7.07 10.64
CA LEU A 59 6.78 8.50 10.34
C LEU A 59 8.18 9.06 10.08
N ARG A 60 9.16 8.68 10.89
CA ARG A 60 10.56 9.08 10.67
C ARG A 60 11.11 8.57 9.34
N PHE A 61 10.74 7.35 8.94
CA PHE A 61 11.18 6.78 7.67
C PHE A 61 10.51 7.48 6.48
N LEU A 62 9.20 7.74 6.56
CA LEU A 62 8.46 8.46 5.52
C LEU A 62 9.00 9.88 5.29
N GLY A 63 9.58 10.52 6.33
CA GLY A 63 10.26 11.81 6.22
C GLY A 63 11.72 11.75 5.78
N SER A 64 12.26 10.56 5.46
CA SER A 64 13.67 10.39 5.07
C SER A 64 13.94 10.90 3.65
N PRO A 65 15.11 11.52 3.38
CA PRO A 65 15.52 11.88 2.02
C PRO A 65 15.53 10.72 1.03
N ALA A 66 15.80 9.50 1.50
CA ALA A 66 15.83 8.30 0.66
C ALA A 66 14.45 7.91 0.09
N LEU A 67 13.37 8.41 0.67
CA LEU A 67 12.00 8.20 0.19
C LEU A 67 11.38 9.51 -0.33
N ALA A 68 12.18 10.59 -0.41
CA ALA A 68 11.72 11.85 -0.95
C ALA A 68 11.30 11.70 -2.42
N GLY A 69 10.27 12.42 -2.82
CA GLY A 69 9.72 12.36 -4.19
C GLY A 69 8.65 11.28 -4.40
N ILE A 70 8.42 10.39 -3.43
CA ILE A 70 7.25 9.50 -3.40
C ILE A 70 6.18 10.14 -2.51
N PRO A 71 4.96 10.40 -3.03
CA PRO A 71 3.85 10.85 -2.19
C PRO A 71 3.60 9.88 -1.04
N SER A 72 3.35 10.38 0.16
CA SER A 72 3.15 9.57 1.36
C SER A 72 2.10 8.48 1.17
N GLU A 73 0.97 8.80 0.54
CA GLU A 73 -0.10 7.84 0.24
C GLU A 73 0.31 6.78 -0.80
N ALA A 74 1.12 7.15 -1.80
CA ALA A 74 1.61 6.20 -2.81
C ALA A 74 2.58 5.17 -2.22
N LEU A 75 3.16 5.48 -1.06
CA LEU A 75 3.98 4.56 -0.28
C LEU A 75 3.15 3.80 0.76
N VAL A 76 2.39 4.52 1.58
CA VAL A 76 1.64 3.97 2.73
C VAL A 76 0.47 3.09 2.28
N GLY A 77 -0.24 3.48 1.21
CA GLY A 77 -1.37 2.70 0.67
C GLY A 77 -0.94 1.27 0.33
N PRO A 78 -0.03 1.05 -0.63
CA PRO A 78 0.45 -0.29 -0.98
C PRO A 78 1.14 -1.02 0.18
N VAL A 79 1.96 -0.33 0.98
CA VAL A 79 2.65 -0.99 2.10
C VAL A 79 1.66 -1.50 3.16
N SER A 80 0.55 -0.78 3.38
CA SER A 80 -0.46 -1.17 4.36
C SER A 80 -1.27 -2.41 4.00
N THR A 81 -1.22 -2.88 2.75
CA THR A 81 -1.89 -4.12 2.33
C THR A 81 -1.00 -5.35 2.51
N THR A 82 0.27 -5.16 2.89
CA THR A 82 1.22 -6.26 3.09
C THR A 82 1.06 -6.91 4.46
N ALA A 83 1.55 -8.14 4.61
CA ALA A 83 1.52 -8.85 5.89
C ALA A 83 2.37 -8.16 6.98
N GLU A 84 3.50 -7.57 6.60
CA GLU A 84 4.41 -6.87 7.53
C GLU A 84 4.77 -5.45 7.04
N PRO A 85 3.89 -4.44 7.25
CA PRO A 85 4.08 -3.08 6.75
C PRO A 85 5.37 -2.39 7.24
N ASP A 86 5.74 -2.57 8.51
CA ASP A 86 6.98 -1.98 9.06
C ASP A 86 8.24 -2.57 8.41
N VAL A 87 8.23 -3.88 8.09
CA VAL A 87 9.34 -4.56 7.43
C VAL A 87 9.46 -4.12 5.98
N ALA A 88 8.33 -4.02 5.27
CA ALA A 88 8.28 -3.50 3.92
C ALA A 88 8.85 -2.07 3.84
N LEU A 89 8.36 -1.17 4.70
CA LEU A 89 8.82 0.23 4.72
C LEU A 89 10.32 0.35 5.02
N LEU A 90 10.84 -0.47 5.93
CA LEU A 90 12.28 -0.50 6.23
C LEU A 90 13.10 -0.99 5.03
N ALA A 91 12.64 -2.02 4.32
CA ALA A 91 13.33 -2.53 3.13
C ALA A 91 13.36 -1.47 2.01
N LEU A 92 12.23 -0.79 1.77
CA LEU A 92 12.15 0.31 0.80
C LEU A 92 13.07 1.48 1.18
N LEU A 93 13.08 1.90 2.44
CA LEU A 93 14.00 2.92 2.92
C LEU A 93 15.46 2.55 2.60
N ARG A 94 15.86 1.32 2.92
CA ARG A 94 17.23 0.83 2.69
C ARG A 94 17.58 0.74 1.21
N LEU A 95 16.62 0.42 0.34
CA LEU A 95 16.82 0.44 -1.11
C LEU A 95 17.08 1.86 -1.62
N GLY A 96 16.29 2.84 -1.15
CA GLY A 96 16.50 4.25 -1.46
C GLY A 96 17.86 4.76 -0.95
N GLU A 97 18.27 4.37 0.26
CA GLU A 97 19.58 4.71 0.83
C GLU A 97 20.75 4.10 0.03
N ARG A 98 20.51 3.02 -0.72
CA ARG A 98 21.49 2.42 -1.64
C ARG A 98 21.49 3.06 -3.03
N GLY A 99 20.65 4.06 -3.26
CA GLY A 99 20.61 4.82 -4.50
C GLY A 99 19.63 4.28 -5.54
N LEU A 100 18.76 3.32 -5.21
CA LEU A 100 17.67 2.94 -6.11
C LEU A 100 16.63 4.07 -6.17
N ASP A 101 16.35 4.58 -7.37
CA ASP A 101 15.35 5.63 -7.56
C ASP A 101 13.92 5.06 -7.50
N LEU A 102 13.46 4.87 -6.26
CA LEU A 102 12.12 4.35 -5.98
C LEU A 102 11.01 5.29 -6.48
N ALA A 103 11.27 6.60 -6.53
CA ALA A 103 10.31 7.58 -7.03
C ALA A 103 10.17 7.54 -8.56
N SER A 104 11.24 7.21 -9.29
CA SER A 104 11.14 6.86 -10.70
C SER A 104 10.43 5.52 -10.86
N LEU A 105 10.86 4.47 -10.15
CA LEU A 105 10.28 3.13 -10.25
C LEU A 105 8.76 3.13 -10.06
N ALA A 106 8.27 3.73 -8.96
CA ALA A 106 6.84 3.81 -8.66
C ALA A 106 6.01 4.54 -9.73
N ARG A 107 6.65 5.41 -10.52
CA ARG A 107 5.99 6.25 -11.53
C ARG A 107 6.07 5.63 -12.93
N THR A 108 7.20 5.02 -13.28
CA THR A 108 7.48 4.49 -14.62
C THR A 108 7.09 3.02 -14.76
N ASP A 109 7.13 2.26 -13.67
CA ASP A 109 6.75 0.83 -13.66
C ASP A 109 5.93 0.50 -12.38
N PRO A 110 4.66 0.94 -12.32
CA PRO A 110 3.81 0.74 -11.15
C PRO A 110 3.56 -0.74 -10.81
N GLU A 111 3.60 -1.63 -11.79
CA GLU A 111 3.43 -3.07 -11.56
C GLU A 111 4.63 -3.66 -10.83
N ARG A 112 5.85 -3.34 -11.29
CA ARG A 112 7.08 -3.76 -10.60
C ARG A 112 7.18 -3.14 -9.21
N TRP A 113 6.74 -1.90 -9.05
CA TRP A 113 6.59 -1.29 -7.73
C TRP A 113 5.65 -2.11 -6.82
N ALA A 114 4.47 -2.48 -7.30
CA ALA A 114 3.54 -3.30 -6.53
C ALA A 114 4.13 -4.68 -6.18
N ARG A 115 4.81 -5.34 -7.12
CA ARG A 115 5.55 -6.59 -6.87
C ARG A 115 6.63 -6.41 -5.81
N LEU A 116 7.43 -5.35 -5.92
CA LEU A 116 8.45 -5.04 -4.92
C LEU A 116 7.85 -4.90 -3.53
N VAL A 117 6.80 -4.08 -3.38
CA VAL A 117 6.11 -3.85 -2.10
C VAL A 117 5.59 -5.16 -1.51
N ARG A 118 4.92 -5.99 -2.31
CA ARG A 118 4.42 -7.31 -1.86
C ARG A 118 5.56 -8.24 -1.44
N VAL A 119 6.63 -8.31 -2.24
CA VAL A 119 7.78 -9.17 -1.94
C VAL A 119 8.45 -8.75 -0.63
N VAL A 120 8.74 -7.46 -0.44
CA VAL A 120 9.41 -7.00 0.78
C VAL A 120 8.51 -7.02 2.01
N GLY A 121 7.19 -6.94 1.83
CA GLY A 121 6.21 -7.00 2.91
C GLY A 121 5.69 -8.40 3.23
N SER A 122 6.06 -9.42 2.45
CA SER A 122 5.73 -10.83 2.72
C SER A 122 6.83 -11.57 3.46
N SER A 123 8.08 -11.12 3.34
CA SER A 123 9.23 -11.80 3.93
C SER A 123 10.41 -10.87 4.17
N ARG A 124 10.86 -10.82 5.42
CA ARG A 124 12.11 -10.13 5.79
C ARG A 124 13.31 -10.64 4.98
N TRP A 125 13.41 -11.95 4.74
CA TRP A 125 14.51 -12.51 3.97
C TRP A 125 14.53 -11.95 2.55
N ALA A 126 13.36 -11.84 1.91
CA ALA A 126 13.25 -11.30 0.55
C ALA A 126 13.64 -9.81 0.52
N GLY A 127 13.18 -9.03 1.51
CA GLY A 127 13.64 -7.65 1.73
C GLY A 127 15.16 -7.54 1.88
N ASP A 128 15.77 -8.38 2.70
CA ASP A 128 17.22 -8.39 2.90
C ASP A 128 17.97 -8.77 1.60
N GLN A 129 17.42 -9.67 0.75
CA GLN A 129 18.04 -10.01 -0.54
C GLN A 129 18.03 -8.84 -1.53
N VAL A 130 16.90 -8.16 -1.72
CA VAL A 130 16.82 -7.02 -2.65
C VAL A 130 17.63 -5.84 -2.15
N VAL A 131 17.69 -5.61 -0.83
CA VAL A 131 18.57 -4.58 -0.26
C VAL A 131 20.04 -4.94 -0.51
N ALA A 132 20.44 -6.19 -0.32
CA ALA A 132 21.83 -6.60 -0.56
C ALA A 132 22.22 -6.53 -2.05
N THR A 133 21.26 -6.70 -2.97
CA THR A 133 21.49 -6.70 -4.43
C THR A 133 20.30 -6.02 -5.13
N PRO A 134 20.29 -4.67 -5.22
CA PRO A 134 19.17 -3.90 -5.80
C PRO A 134 18.80 -4.28 -7.22
N GLU A 135 19.73 -4.84 -8.00
CA GLU A 135 19.49 -5.35 -9.36
C GLU A 135 18.47 -6.50 -9.38
N LEU A 136 18.24 -7.16 -8.24
CA LEU A 136 17.20 -8.19 -8.12
C LEU A 136 15.79 -7.62 -8.22
N VAL A 137 15.58 -6.31 -8.11
CA VAL A 137 14.28 -5.69 -8.40
C VAL A 137 13.88 -5.88 -9.87
N GLU A 138 14.85 -5.99 -10.78
CA GLU A 138 14.60 -6.30 -12.19
C GLU A 138 14.05 -7.73 -12.38
N ALA A 139 14.32 -8.62 -11.42
CA ALA A 139 13.85 -10.00 -11.43
C ALA A 139 12.37 -10.16 -11.06
N LEU A 140 11.76 -9.11 -10.49
CA LEU A 140 10.34 -9.07 -10.12
C LEU A 140 9.47 -8.85 -11.36
N ALA A 141 9.72 -9.65 -12.39
CA ALA A 141 8.99 -9.65 -13.65
C ALA A 141 7.69 -10.48 -13.49
N PRO A 142 6.75 -10.34 -14.43
CA PRO A 142 5.57 -11.20 -14.47
C PRO A 142 5.94 -12.69 -14.43
N PRO A 143 5.08 -13.56 -13.86
CA PRO A 143 5.30 -14.99 -13.77
C PRO A 143 5.70 -15.61 -15.12
N ALA A 144 6.82 -16.30 -15.17
CA ALA A 144 7.19 -17.12 -16.33
C ALA A 144 6.50 -18.50 -16.24
N ILE A 145 5.16 -18.53 -16.42
CA ILE A 145 4.34 -19.74 -16.22
C ILE A 145 4.62 -20.80 -17.30
N ASP A 146 5.10 -20.38 -18.48
CA ASP A 146 5.17 -21.25 -19.67
C ASP A 146 6.59 -21.64 -20.10
N GLN A 147 7.61 -21.44 -19.27
CA GLN A 147 8.99 -21.76 -19.67
C GLN A 147 9.37 -23.23 -19.37
N PRO A 148 9.83 -24.00 -20.38
CA PRO A 148 10.36 -25.34 -20.14
C PRO A 148 11.54 -25.32 -19.18
N TYR A 149 11.53 -26.22 -18.18
CA TYR A 149 12.58 -26.29 -17.17
C TYR A 149 13.98 -26.59 -17.75
N GLN A 150 14.06 -27.23 -18.93
CA GLN A 150 15.32 -27.49 -19.62
C GLN A 150 16.09 -26.19 -19.94
N LEU A 151 15.38 -25.09 -20.22
CA LEU A 151 15.98 -23.78 -20.46
C LEU A 151 16.72 -23.25 -19.23
N VAL A 152 16.34 -23.69 -18.02
CA VAL A 152 17.05 -23.32 -16.78
C VAL A 152 18.45 -23.94 -16.77
N TYR A 153 18.58 -25.22 -17.15
CA TYR A 153 19.88 -25.89 -17.21
C TYR A 153 20.80 -25.25 -18.25
N GLU A 154 20.26 -24.93 -19.43
CA GLU A 154 21.01 -24.25 -20.50
C GLU A 154 21.49 -22.87 -20.05
N ARG A 155 20.63 -22.08 -19.41
CA ARG A 155 20.99 -20.77 -18.84
C ARG A 155 22.06 -20.88 -17.76
N VAL A 156 21.97 -21.87 -16.87
CA VAL A 156 22.97 -22.10 -15.83
C VAL A 156 24.32 -22.50 -16.45
N ALA A 157 24.32 -23.42 -17.42
CA ALA A 157 25.53 -23.82 -18.13
C ALA A 157 26.20 -22.62 -18.81
N HIS A 158 25.41 -21.81 -19.52
CA HIS A 158 25.89 -20.61 -20.20
C HIS A 158 26.42 -19.55 -19.21
N LEU A 159 25.75 -19.38 -18.06
CA LEU A 159 26.16 -18.45 -17.01
C LEU A 159 27.54 -18.77 -16.43
N ILE A 160 27.84 -20.06 -16.23
CA ILE A 160 29.09 -20.49 -15.59
C ILE A 160 30.23 -20.71 -16.58
N GLN A 161 29.94 -20.87 -17.87
CA GLN A 161 30.91 -21.10 -18.94
C GLN A 161 32.15 -20.20 -18.84
N PRO A 162 32.04 -18.86 -18.65
CA PRO A 162 33.20 -17.97 -18.61
C PRO A 162 34.15 -18.22 -17.43
N TYR A 163 33.66 -18.87 -16.36
CA TYR A 163 34.43 -19.15 -15.14
C TYR A 163 35.12 -20.52 -15.18
N LEU A 164 34.80 -21.35 -16.18
CA LEU A 164 35.39 -22.67 -16.38
C LEU A 164 36.59 -22.65 -17.34
N GLU A 165 36.79 -21.53 -18.04
CA GLU A 165 37.90 -21.32 -18.98
C GLU A 165 39.20 -20.89 -18.24
N ASP A 166 40.36 -21.10 -18.87
CA ASP A 166 41.69 -20.62 -18.45
C ASP A 166 42.00 -20.62 -16.95
N GLY A 167 42.17 -21.82 -16.37
CA GLY A 167 42.63 -21.98 -14.98
C GLY A 167 41.51 -21.92 -13.93
N GLY A 168 40.29 -21.58 -14.32
CA GLY A 168 39.06 -21.76 -13.54
C GLY A 168 38.90 -20.82 -12.34
N ASP A 169 37.93 -19.90 -12.41
CA ASP A 169 37.51 -19.07 -11.28
C ASP A 169 36.29 -19.67 -10.57
N LEU A 170 36.56 -20.61 -9.67
CA LEU A 170 35.50 -21.28 -8.90
C LEU A 170 34.72 -20.32 -7.99
N GLU A 171 35.36 -19.26 -7.48
CA GLU A 171 34.73 -18.30 -6.58
C GLU A 171 33.75 -17.40 -7.34
N GLY A 172 34.18 -16.87 -8.49
CA GLY A 172 33.34 -16.11 -9.41
C GLY A 172 32.18 -16.94 -9.93
N GLY A 173 32.43 -18.18 -10.36
CA GLY A 173 31.39 -19.11 -10.81
C GLY A 173 30.35 -19.40 -9.73
N THR A 174 30.80 -19.69 -8.50
CA THR A 174 29.88 -19.91 -7.36
C THR A 174 29.09 -18.65 -7.03
N SER A 175 29.72 -17.47 -7.11
CA SER A 175 29.05 -16.20 -6.89
C SER A 175 28.00 -15.90 -7.97
N ALA A 176 28.28 -16.24 -9.23
CA ALA A 176 27.33 -16.13 -10.33
C ALA A 176 26.12 -17.06 -10.11
N LEU A 177 26.35 -18.32 -9.73
CA LEU A 177 25.28 -19.27 -9.38
C LEU A 177 24.41 -18.75 -8.23
N ARG A 178 25.01 -18.19 -7.17
CA ARG A 178 24.27 -17.61 -6.04
C ARG A 178 23.40 -16.43 -6.47
N ARG A 179 23.89 -15.56 -7.34
CA ARG A 179 23.08 -14.45 -7.89
C ARG A 179 21.91 -14.97 -8.71
N PHE A 180 22.16 -15.95 -9.58
CA PHE A 180 21.12 -16.59 -10.38
C PHE A 180 20.04 -17.22 -9.51
N TYR A 181 20.43 -18.06 -8.55
CA TYR A 181 19.50 -18.70 -7.61
C TYR A 181 18.60 -17.70 -6.88
N ARG A 182 19.17 -16.62 -6.34
CA ARG A 182 18.39 -15.57 -5.66
C ARG A 182 17.43 -14.86 -6.60
N ARG A 183 17.86 -14.60 -7.84
CA ARG A 183 17.03 -14.01 -8.88
C ARG A 183 15.80 -14.86 -9.18
N GLU A 184 16.01 -16.16 -9.40
CA GLU A 184 14.90 -17.07 -9.71
C GLU A 184 13.98 -17.25 -8.51
N LEU A 185 14.51 -17.37 -7.29
CA LEU A 185 13.68 -17.47 -6.09
C LEU A 185 12.78 -16.25 -5.89
N LEU A 186 13.31 -15.04 -6.09
CA LEU A 186 12.52 -13.82 -5.97
C LEU A 186 11.47 -13.69 -7.07
N GLY A 187 11.80 -14.12 -8.30
CA GLY A 187 10.84 -14.19 -9.39
C GLY A 187 9.67 -15.13 -9.08
N ILE A 188 9.97 -16.33 -8.57
CA ILE A 188 8.95 -17.30 -8.14
C ILE A 188 8.10 -16.73 -7.00
N LEU A 189 8.73 -16.19 -5.95
CA LEU A 189 8.01 -15.58 -4.82
C LEU A 189 7.07 -14.45 -5.29
N SER A 190 7.55 -13.59 -6.19
CA SER A 190 6.74 -12.52 -6.77
C SER A 190 5.51 -13.07 -7.50
N ALA A 191 5.70 -14.14 -8.28
CA ALA A 191 4.62 -14.79 -9.02
C ALA A 191 3.59 -15.45 -8.11
N ASP A 192 4.03 -16.17 -7.08
CA ASP A 192 3.16 -16.84 -6.12
C ASP A 192 2.28 -15.84 -5.35
N LEU A 193 2.86 -14.70 -4.96
CA LEU A 193 2.13 -13.63 -4.29
C LEU A 193 1.07 -12.98 -5.19
N GLU A 194 1.35 -12.82 -6.49
CA GLU A 194 0.36 -12.31 -7.45
C GLU A 194 -0.79 -13.28 -7.67
N LEU A 195 -0.50 -14.58 -7.81
CA LEU A 195 -1.53 -15.60 -7.97
C LEU A 195 -2.44 -15.71 -6.73
N SER A 196 -1.90 -15.44 -5.54
CA SER A 196 -2.64 -15.49 -4.27
C SER A 196 -3.64 -14.34 -4.09
N GLU A 197 -3.49 -13.23 -4.81
CA GLU A 197 -4.44 -12.09 -4.76
C GLU A 197 -5.62 -12.25 -5.73
N GLY A 198 -5.51 -13.13 -6.73
CA GLY A 198 -6.52 -13.32 -7.77
C GLY A 198 -7.56 -14.42 -7.50
N GLY A 199 -7.46 -15.14 -6.39
CA GLY A 199 -8.36 -16.24 -5.98
C GLY A 199 -9.25 -15.87 -4.80
#